data_AF-A0A356QCD5-F1
#
_entry.id   AF-A0A356QCD5-F1
#
_cell.length_a   1.000
_cell.length_b   1.000
_cell.length_c   1.000
_cell.angle_alpha   90.00
_cell.angle_beta   90.00
_cell.angle_gamma   90.00
#
_symmetry.space_group_name_H-M   'P 1'
#
loop_
_entity.id
_entity.type
_entity.pdbx_description
1 polymer ?
#
loop_
_entity_poly.entity_id
_entity_poly.type
_entity_poly.pdbx_seq_one_letter_code
_entity_poly.pdbx_strand_id
1 'polypeptide(L)'
;MTVDAYPLRQRGFTLLELPLVLALLGGMALVAMHYRPNALSQDDAIAQGYHDQIAAALYRYAERHYRLPCADTNGDGFEGGSGGGCGQGEITHMAGGVPFLTLGMSEAQGLSKAVRERFVYGVFRDNTAETDLAALAERTDDPAGSAGYLSLDDLRYALHSLGQRNFDNNRIYVTGYEQQAGTADCSGNPIANLAFFVAYAGTRDADRNGQPFDGENSSLRWPSGSGLCVSGPLTAQGEQYDDAVIAVGFAELLGYLSQ
;
A
#
# COMPACT_ATOMS: atom_id res chain seq x y z
N MET A 1 -52.71 -48.02 6.89
CA MET A 1 -52.97 -46.60 7.17
C MET A 1 -52.37 -45.81 6.02
N THR A 2 -53.23 -45.33 5.12
CA THR A 2 -52.87 -44.59 3.92
C THR A 2 -52.72 -43.12 4.27
N VAL A 3 -51.62 -42.50 3.83
CA VAL A 3 -51.33 -41.08 4.03
C VAL A 3 -52.06 -40.30 2.94
N ASP A 4 -53.04 -39.48 3.34
CA ASP A 4 -53.72 -38.55 2.42
C ASP A 4 -52.77 -37.40 2.06
N ALA A 5 -52.48 -37.26 0.77
CA ALA A 5 -51.75 -36.12 0.21
C ALA A 5 -52.72 -34.95 0.00
N TYR A 6 -52.44 -33.80 0.60
CA TYR A 6 -53.20 -32.57 0.36
C TYR A 6 -52.79 -31.94 -0.98
N PRO A 7 -53.71 -31.76 -1.95
CA PRO A 7 -53.40 -31.06 -3.18
C PRO A 7 -53.24 -29.56 -2.90
N LEU A 8 -52.04 -29.01 -3.12
CA LEU A 8 -51.82 -27.56 -3.17
C LEU A 8 -52.52 -27.00 -4.40
N ARG A 9 -53.64 -26.32 -4.17
CA ARG A 9 -54.43 -25.66 -5.21
C ARG A 9 -53.67 -24.42 -5.68
N GLN A 10 -52.95 -24.52 -6.81
CA GLN A 10 -52.37 -23.37 -7.48
C GLN A 10 -53.50 -22.44 -7.94
N ARG A 11 -53.64 -21.28 -7.27
CA ARG A 11 -54.46 -20.17 -7.74
C ARG A 11 -53.64 -19.40 -8.77
N GLY A 12 -54.15 -19.31 -10.00
CA GLY A 12 -53.55 -18.48 -11.03
C GLY A 12 -53.60 -16.99 -10.63
N PHE A 13 -52.57 -16.24 -11.00
CA PHE A 13 -52.45 -14.81 -10.73
C PHE A 13 -53.62 -14.04 -11.30
N THR A 14 -54.23 -13.18 -10.48
CA THR A 14 -55.31 -12.30 -10.96
C THR A 14 -54.73 -11.09 -11.70
N LEU A 15 -55.49 -10.52 -12.66
CA LEU A 15 -55.08 -9.32 -13.42
C LEU A 15 -54.74 -8.09 -12.53
N LEU A 16 -55.16 -8.12 -11.26
CA LEU A 16 -54.92 -7.06 -10.27
C LEU A 16 -53.68 -7.32 -9.41
N GLU A 17 -53.28 -8.58 -9.24
CA GLU A 17 -52.14 -9.00 -8.42
C GLU A 17 -50.81 -8.76 -9.15
N LEU A 18 -50.81 -8.97 -10.47
CA LEU A 18 -49.64 -8.79 -11.34
C LEU A 18 -49.13 -7.33 -11.40
N PRO A 19 -49.99 -6.30 -11.58
CA PRO A 19 -49.54 -4.91 -11.54
C PRO A 19 -49.08 -4.47 -10.13
N LEU A 20 -49.66 -5.04 -9.06
CA LEU A 20 -49.25 -4.75 -7.69
C LEU A 20 -47.83 -5.27 -7.39
N VAL A 21 -47.53 -6.51 -7.82
CA VAL A 21 -46.19 -7.10 -7.68
C VAL A 21 -45.17 -6.31 -8.48
N LEU A 22 -45.50 -5.88 -9.71
CA LEU A 22 -44.61 -5.03 -10.52
C LEU A 22 -44.39 -3.64 -9.89
N ALA A 23 -45.41 -3.05 -9.27
CA ALA A 23 -45.28 -1.77 -8.55
C ALA A 23 -44.39 -1.91 -7.30
N LEU A 24 -44.52 -3.00 -6.56
CA LEU A 24 -43.67 -3.28 -5.40
C LEU A 24 -42.22 -3.54 -5.82
N LEU A 25 -42.00 -4.34 -6.87
CA LEU A 25 -40.66 -4.60 -7.39
C LEU A 25 -40.01 -3.34 -7.98
N GLY A 26 -40.78 -2.54 -8.73
CA GLY A 26 -40.31 -1.26 -9.28
C GLY A 26 -40.02 -0.23 -8.19
N GLY A 27 -40.86 -0.17 -7.16
CA GLY A 27 -40.66 0.68 -5.99
C GLY A 27 -39.42 0.27 -5.20
N MET A 28 -39.22 -1.03 -4.95
CA MET A 28 -38.01 -1.55 -4.31
C MET A 28 -36.76 -1.28 -5.14
N ALA A 29 -36.81 -1.39 -6.47
CA ALA A 29 -35.68 -1.08 -7.34
C ALA A 29 -35.31 0.42 -7.28
N LEU A 30 -36.29 1.32 -7.24
CA LEU A 30 -36.06 2.77 -7.12
C LEU A 30 -35.49 3.15 -5.75
N VAL A 31 -36.01 2.56 -4.66
CA VAL A 31 -35.46 2.74 -3.31
C VAL A 31 -34.04 2.19 -3.25
N ALA A 32 -33.78 1.01 -3.81
CA ALA A 32 -32.44 0.44 -3.87
C ALA A 32 -31.48 1.34 -4.65
N MET A 33 -31.90 1.95 -5.77
CA MET A 33 -31.09 2.91 -6.54
C MET A 33 -30.87 4.24 -5.80
N HIS A 34 -31.87 4.74 -5.06
CA HIS A 34 -31.76 5.95 -4.26
C HIS A 34 -30.83 5.78 -3.04
N TYR A 35 -30.81 4.57 -2.46
CA TYR A 35 -29.93 4.19 -1.36
C TYR A 35 -28.64 3.52 -1.80
N ARG A 36 -28.38 3.35 -3.11
CA ARG A 36 -27.02 3.05 -3.56
C ARG A 36 -26.19 4.28 -3.29
N PRO A 37 -25.16 4.21 -2.45
CA PRO A 37 -24.23 5.31 -2.39
C PRO A 37 -23.61 5.42 -3.78
N ASN A 38 -23.91 6.50 -4.52
CA ASN A 38 -23.12 6.96 -5.67
C ASN A 38 -21.74 7.48 -5.21
N ALA A 39 -21.21 6.89 -4.13
CA ALA A 39 -20.01 7.26 -3.42
C ALA A 39 -19.04 6.08 -3.41
N LEU A 40 -18.86 5.43 -4.56
CA LEU A 40 -17.49 5.26 -5.04
C LEU A 40 -17.04 6.69 -5.35
N SER A 41 -16.62 7.34 -4.29
CA SER A 41 -16.60 8.77 -4.12
C SER A 41 -15.47 9.35 -4.97
N GLN A 42 -15.63 10.57 -5.50
CA GLN A 42 -14.50 11.26 -6.15
C GLN A 42 -13.24 11.24 -5.27
N ASP A 43 -13.43 11.25 -3.94
CA ASP A 43 -12.38 11.17 -2.95
C ASP A 43 -11.59 9.85 -3.02
N ASP A 44 -12.26 8.71 -3.24
CA ASP A 44 -11.60 7.40 -3.45
C ASP A 44 -10.71 7.44 -4.70
N ALA A 45 -11.25 7.97 -5.81
CA ALA A 45 -10.51 8.07 -7.07
C ALA A 45 -9.32 9.05 -6.96
N ILE A 46 -9.49 10.15 -6.23
CA ILE A 46 -8.42 11.11 -5.95
C ILE A 46 -7.35 10.46 -5.08
N ALA A 47 -7.72 9.78 -4.00
CA ALA A 47 -6.77 9.14 -3.09
C ALA A 47 -6.00 7.99 -3.76
N GLN A 48 -6.69 7.17 -4.56
CA GLN A 48 -6.05 6.18 -5.44
C GLN A 48 -5.10 6.84 -6.45
N GLY A 49 -5.52 7.96 -7.06
CA GLY A 49 -4.65 8.74 -7.94
C GLY A 49 -3.40 9.27 -7.24
N TYR A 50 -3.48 9.64 -5.95
CA TYR A 50 -2.30 10.02 -5.16
C TYR A 50 -1.40 8.83 -4.84
N HIS A 51 -1.96 7.64 -4.61
CA HIS A 51 -1.20 6.41 -4.39
C HIS A 51 -0.21 6.14 -5.55
N ASP A 52 -0.72 6.17 -6.79
CA ASP A 52 0.11 5.98 -7.99
C ASP A 52 1.13 7.12 -8.18
N GLN A 53 0.74 8.36 -7.87
CA GLN A 53 1.65 9.51 -7.95
C GLN A 53 2.80 9.41 -6.95
N ILE A 54 2.57 8.89 -5.74
CA ILE A 54 3.61 8.67 -4.74
C ILE A 54 4.61 7.64 -5.26
N ALA A 55 4.13 6.50 -5.78
CA ALA A 55 5.00 5.47 -6.36
C ALA A 55 5.83 6.03 -7.53
N ALA A 56 5.20 6.77 -8.45
CA ALA A 56 5.90 7.42 -9.56
C ALA A 56 6.94 8.46 -9.08
N ALA A 57 6.65 9.19 -8.01
CA ALA A 57 7.60 10.13 -7.42
C ALA A 57 8.80 9.43 -6.79
N LEU A 58 8.60 8.27 -6.16
CA LEU A 58 9.67 7.43 -5.58
C LEU A 58 10.62 6.90 -6.65
N TYR A 59 10.09 6.37 -7.76
CA TYR A 59 10.90 5.94 -8.90
C TYR A 59 11.78 7.08 -9.43
N ARG A 60 11.18 8.24 -9.68
CA ARG A 60 11.89 9.44 -10.13
C ARG A 60 12.89 9.99 -9.10
N TYR A 61 12.61 9.81 -7.82
CA TYR A 61 13.52 10.20 -6.76
C TYR A 61 14.77 9.32 -6.80
N ALA A 62 14.61 8.00 -6.93
CA ALA A 62 15.71 7.04 -7.06
C ALA A 62 16.61 7.35 -8.26
N GLU A 63 16.02 7.67 -9.41
CA GLU A 63 16.78 8.06 -10.61
C GLU A 63 17.59 9.34 -10.43
N ARG A 64 17.09 10.31 -9.65
CA ARG A 64 17.75 11.62 -9.49
C ARG A 64 18.75 11.68 -8.34
N HIS A 65 18.49 10.93 -7.28
CA HIS A 65 19.27 11.00 -6.04
C HIS A 65 20.08 9.73 -5.78
N TYR A 66 19.96 8.70 -6.62
CA TYR A 66 20.68 7.42 -6.53
C TYR A 66 20.50 6.72 -5.18
N ARG A 67 19.34 6.97 -4.56
CA ARG A 67 18.85 6.38 -3.32
C ARG A 67 17.35 6.57 -3.24
N LEU A 68 16.69 5.81 -2.37
CA LEU A 68 15.32 6.06 -1.96
C LEU A 68 15.29 7.05 -0.78
N PRO A 69 14.19 7.80 -0.57
CA PRO A 69 14.04 8.55 0.67
C PRO A 69 13.76 7.58 1.83
N CYS A 70 14.13 7.95 3.05
CA CYS A 70 13.61 7.27 4.24
C CYS A 70 12.22 7.82 4.61
N ALA A 71 11.50 7.09 5.45
CA ALA A 71 10.17 7.50 5.87
C ALA A 71 10.20 8.80 6.69
N ASP A 72 9.15 9.62 6.52
CA ASP A 72 8.87 10.72 7.42
C ASP A 72 8.39 10.13 8.76
N THR A 73 9.06 10.48 9.85
CA THR A 73 8.77 10.00 11.20
C THR A 73 8.36 11.11 12.18
N ASN A 74 8.22 12.36 11.70
CA ASN A 74 7.78 13.50 12.51
C ASN A 74 6.55 14.25 11.92
N GLY A 75 6.15 13.93 10.69
CA GLY A 75 5.01 14.48 9.98
C GLY A 75 5.25 15.84 9.32
N ASP A 76 6.51 16.27 9.18
CA ASP A 76 6.86 17.54 8.54
C ASP A 76 6.89 17.48 7.00
N GLY A 77 6.73 16.27 6.43
CA GLY A 77 6.76 16.00 5.00
C GLY A 77 8.15 15.79 4.42
N PHE A 78 9.21 15.87 5.23
CA PHE A 78 10.58 15.54 4.82
C PHE A 78 10.94 14.13 5.28
N GLU A 79 11.90 13.53 4.59
CA GLU A 79 12.48 12.24 4.98
C GLU A 79 13.21 12.34 6.32
N GLY A 80 13.07 11.29 7.14
CA GLY A 80 13.75 11.17 8.43
C GLY A 80 12.87 11.58 9.60
N GLY A 81 13.48 12.10 10.66
CA GLY A 81 12.77 12.51 11.87
C GLY A 81 13.30 13.82 12.46
N SER A 82 13.13 13.99 13.77
CA SER A 82 13.57 15.20 14.49
C SER A 82 15.07 15.50 14.42
N GLY A 83 15.90 14.50 14.09
CA GLY A 83 17.34 14.66 13.85
C GLY A 83 17.71 15.12 12.42
N GLY A 84 16.74 15.13 11.50
CA GLY A 84 16.94 15.45 10.08
C GLY A 84 17.61 14.34 9.27
N GLY A 85 17.05 14.04 8.10
CA GLY A 85 17.61 13.06 7.15
C GLY A 85 17.57 11.62 7.64
N CYS A 86 18.13 10.72 6.83
CA CYS A 86 18.02 9.29 7.06
C CYS A 86 19.12 8.72 7.99
N GLY A 87 20.24 9.43 8.16
CA GLY A 87 21.47 8.78 8.63
C GLY A 87 21.99 7.76 7.61
N GLN A 88 23.24 7.31 7.76
CA GLN A 88 23.84 6.31 6.87
C GLN A 88 23.99 4.98 7.62
N GLY A 89 23.54 3.88 7.01
CA GLY A 89 23.66 2.55 7.64
C GLY A 89 22.80 2.44 8.90
N GLU A 90 21.64 3.09 8.92
CA GLU A 90 20.70 3.02 10.04
C GLU A 90 19.47 2.19 9.67
N ILE A 91 18.92 1.50 10.67
CA ILE A 91 17.66 0.75 10.56
C ILE A 91 16.47 1.55 11.12
N THR A 92 16.66 2.84 11.38
CA THR A 92 15.62 3.78 11.80
C THR A 92 14.87 4.28 10.57
N HIS A 93 13.69 4.88 10.71
CA HIS A 93 12.96 5.51 9.59
C HIS A 93 12.63 4.56 8.41
N MET A 94 12.50 3.25 8.67
CA MET A 94 12.15 2.25 7.66
C MET A 94 10.69 2.34 7.22
N ALA A 95 9.78 2.67 8.13
CA ALA A 95 8.36 2.82 7.85
C ALA A 95 7.81 4.05 8.60
N GLY A 96 6.88 4.75 7.98
CA GLY A 96 6.29 5.97 8.51
C GLY A 96 5.47 6.71 7.46
N GLY A 97 5.31 8.02 7.63
CA GLY A 97 4.61 8.88 6.70
C GLY A 97 5.35 8.98 5.36
N VAL A 98 4.60 9.29 4.31
CA VAL A 98 5.18 9.61 3.01
C VAL A 98 5.89 10.97 3.10
N PRO A 99 7.17 11.08 2.71
CA PRO A 99 7.91 12.34 2.75
C PRO A 99 7.55 13.21 1.53
N PHE A 100 6.32 13.73 1.50
CA PHE A 100 5.74 14.44 0.35
C PHE A 100 6.57 15.64 -0.14
N LEU A 101 7.21 16.40 0.76
CA LEU A 101 8.06 17.52 0.38
C LEU A 101 9.38 17.05 -0.22
N THR A 102 10.01 16.02 0.34
CA THR A 102 11.20 15.38 -0.24
C THR A 102 10.92 14.82 -1.63
N LEU A 103 9.71 14.29 -1.86
CA LEU A 103 9.26 13.80 -3.16
C LEU A 103 8.88 14.90 -4.16
N GLY A 104 8.87 16.17 -3.74
CA GLY A 104 8.43 17.29 -4.59
C GLY A 104 6.92 17.32 -4.83
N MET A 105 6.14 16.63 -4.00
CA MET A 105 4.68 16.58 -4.05
C MET A 105 4.08 17.66 -3.15
N SER A 106 4.45 18.93 -3.35
CA SER A 106 3.97 20.04 -2.52
C SER A 106 2.45 20.22 -2.59
N GLU A 107 1.81 19.86 -3.70
CA GLU A 107 0.35 19.88 -3.82
C GLU A 107 -0.33 18.88 -2.87
N ALA A 108 0.33 17.75 -2.58
CA ALA A 108 -0.15 16.78 -1.60
C ALA A 108 -0.10 17.34 -0.17
N GLN A 109 0.65 18.41 0.11
CA GLN A 109 0.56 19.12 1.39
C GLN A 109 -0.75 19.89 1.55
N GLY A 110 -1.45 20.20 0.44
CA GLY A 110 -2.79 20.76 0.47
C GLY A 110 -3.86 19.75 0.88
N LEU A 111 -3.54 18.45 0.92
CA LEU A 111 -4.41 17.43 1.48
C LEU A 111 -4.58 17.63 2.98
N SER A 112 -5.76 17.29 3.49
CA SER A 112 -5.99 17.32 4.94
C SER A 112 -5.04 16.35 5.64
N LYS A 113 -4.64 16.70 6.87
CA LYS A 113 -3.79 15.83 7.70
C LYS A 113 -4.35 14.40 7.79
N ALA A 114 -5.66 14.26 7.94
CA ALA A 114 -6.34 12.97 8.01
C ALA A 114 -6.19 12.13 6.73
N VAL A 115 -6.13 12.75 5.56
CA VAL A 115 -5.88 12.03 4.29
C VAL A 115 -4.42 11.62 4.18
N ARG A 116 -3.48 12.51 4.53
CA ARG A 116 -2.05 12.18 4.50
C ARG A 116 -1.71 11.03 5.46
N GLU A 117 -2.39 10.95 6.59
CA GLU A 117 -2.18 9.89 7.58
C GLU A 117 -2.71 8.51 7.15
N ARG A 118 -3.46 8.43 6.03
CA ARG A 118 -3.86 7.17 5.42
C ARG A 118 -2.80 6.59 4.47
N PHE A 119 -1.72 7.32 4.20
CA PHE A 119 -0.61 6.83 3.39
C PHE A 119 0.59 6.51 4.27
N VAL A 120 1.15 5.33 4.09
CA VAL A 120 2.34 4.85 4.78
C VAL A 120 3.36 4.46 3.73
N TYR A 121 4.58 4.88 3.94
CA TYR A 121 5.72 4.55 3.10
C TYR A 121 6.71 3.72 3.90
N GLY A 122 7.20 2.65 3.28
CA GLY A 122 8.28 1.85 3.80
C GLY A 122 9.43 1.74 2.81
N VAL A 123 10.67 1.74 3.30
CA VAL A 123 11.89 1.55 2.52
C VAL A 123 12.82 0.53 3.17
N PHE A 124 13.52 -0.23 2.34
CA PHE A 124 14.57 -1.11 2.83
C PHE A 124 15.75 -0.29 3.32
N ARG A 125 16.07 -0.46 4.59
CA ARG A 125 17.29 0.11 5.17
C ARG A 125 18.11 -0.97 5.83
N ASP A 126 19.40 -0.72 5.96
CA ASP A 126 20.30 -1.70 6.56
C ASP A 126 21.36 -1.04 7.42
N ASN A 127 22.08 -1.86 8.18
CA ASN A 127 23.13 -1.40 9.08
C ASN A 127 24.45 -1.01 8.37
N THR A 128 24.53 -1.15 7.05
CA THR A 128 25.70 -0.75 6.26
C THR A 128 25.28 0.14 5.10
N ALA A 129 26.10 1.12 4.76
CA ALA A 129 25.84 2.02 3.64
C ALA A 129 25.79 1.26 2.28
N GLU A 130 26.51 0.14 2.18
CA GLU A 130 26.54 -0.74 1.00
C GLU A 130 25.16 -1.31 0.62
N THR A 131 24.30 -1.54 1.62
CA THR A 131 23.00 -2.21 1.44
C THR A 131 21.81 -1.40 1.94
N ASP A 132 22.04 -0.20 2.49
CA ASP A 132 21.00 0.75 2.87
C ASP A 132 20.53 1.53 1.63
N LEU A 133 19.31 1.25 1.15
CA LEU A 133 18.76 1.93 -0.02
C LEU A 133 18.45 3.41 0.22
N ALA A 134 18.40 3.85 1.48
CA ALA A 134 18.23 5.26 1.83
C ALA A 134 19.56 6.02 1.97
N ALA A 135 20.69 5.32 1.92
CA ALA A 135 22.02 5.94 1.95
C ALA A 135 22.52 6.24 0.53
N LEU A 136 22.97 7.48 0.31
CA LEU A 136 23.85 7.79 -0.82
C LEU A 136 25.24 7.24 -0.47
N ALA A 137 25.68 6.21 -1.18
CA ALA A 137 26.93 5.52 -0.92
C ALA A 137 27.55 5.03 -2.22
N GLU A 138 28.88 5.01 -2.24
CA GLU A 138 29.71 4.46 -3.31
C GLU A 138 29.84 2.96 -3.09
N ARG A 139 29.60 2.15 -4.13
CA ARG A 139 29.47 0.69 -4.03
C ARG A 139 30.11 -0.05 -5.21
N THR A 140 30.63 0.69 -6.20
CA THR A 140 31.24 0.15 -7.42
C THR A 140 32.75 0.36 -7.49
N ASP A 141 33.35 0.81 -6.38
CA ASP A 141 34.77 1.13 -6.22
C ASP A 141 35.25 2.24 -7.16
N ASP A 142 34.34 3.12 -7.57
CA ASP A 142 34.66 4.26 -8.42
C ASP A 142 35.41 5.35 -7.63
N PRO A 143 36.51 5.92 -8.18
CA PRO A 143 37.28 6.92 -7.46
C PRO A 143 36.51 8.23 -7.33
N ALA A 144 36.66 8.90 -6.18
CA ALA A 144 36.04 10.20 -5.94
C ALA A 144 36.36 11.22 -7.04
N GLY A 145 35.30 11.82 -7.60
CA GLY A 145 35.39 12.78 -8.71
C GLY A 145 35.31 12.15 -10.11
N SER A 146 35.22 10.82 -10.22
CA SER A 146 34.83 10.15 -11.46
C SER A 146 33.33 10.30 -11.73
N ALA A 147 32.91 10.03 -12.96
CA ALA A 147 31.49 10.07 -13.34
C ALA A 147 30.66 8.94 -12.70
N GLY A 148 31.31 7.84 -12.30
CA GLY A 148 30.67 6.71 -11.63
C GLY A 148 30.56 6.85 -10.11
N TYR A 149 31.30 7.80 -9.52
CA TYR A 149 31.28 8.02 -8.07
C TYR A 149 29.93 8.54 -7.57
N LEU A 150 29.31 7.84 -6.62
CA LEU A 150 27.98 8.16 -6.09
C LEU A 150 26.95 8.33 -7.21
N SER A 151 26.86 7.32 -8.08
CA SER A 151 26.03 7.32 -9.27
C SER A 151 24.86 6.33 -9.17
N LEU A 152 24.05 6.30 -10.22
CA LEU A 152 22.95 5.33 -10.34
C LEU A 152 23.46 3.88 -10.34
N ASP A 153 24.69 3.64 -10.79
CA ASP A 153 25.28 2.29 -10.82
C ASP A 153 25.51 1.74 -9.41
N ASP A 154 25.77 2.61 -8.42
CA ASP A 154 25.84 2.21 -7.02
C ASP A 154 24.49 1.74 -6.48
N LEU A 155 23.41 2.45 -6.79
CA LEU A 155 22.06 2.02 -6.39
C LEU A 155 21.69 0.69 -7.06
N ARG A 156 22.01 0.54 -8.36
CA ARG A 156 21.79 -0.72 -9.09
C ARG A 156 22.58 -1.87 -8.47
N TYR A 157 23.82 -1.63 -8.05
CA TYR A 157 24.65 -2.61 -7.35
C TYR A 157 24.03 -3.03 -6.02
N ALA A 158 23.56 -2.09 -5.20
CA ALA A 158 22.88 -2.38 -3.95
C ALA A 158 21.64 -3.26 -4.16
N LEU A 159 20.79 -2.91 -5.13
CA LEU A 159 19.57 -3.67 -5.45
C LEU A 159 19.89 -5.09 -5.93
N HIS A 160 20.91 -5.25 -6.76
CA HIS A 160 21.37 -6.56 -7.22
C HIS A 160 21.87 -7.42 -6.03
N SER A 161 22.69 -6.84 -5.14
CA SER A 161 23.21 -7.51 -3.95
C SER A 161 22.08 -7.93 -2.99
N LEU A 162 21.12 -7.03 -2.74
CA LEU A 162 19.95 -7.31 -1.90
C LEU A 162 19.05 -8.40 -2.48
N GLY A 163 18.94 -8.48 -3.81
CA GLY A 163 18.21 -9.56 -4.50
C GLY A 163 18.78 -10.96 -4.26
N GLN A 164 20.03 -11.06 -3.79
CA GLN A 164 20.68 -12.32 -3.44
C GLN A 164 20.69 -12.60 -1.93
N ARG A 165 20.24 -11.65 -1.10
CA ARG A 165 20.23 -11.77 0.35
C ARG A 165 19.10 -12.68 0.81
N ASN A 166 19.37 -13.44 1.88
CA ASN A 166 18.31 -14.17 2.59
C ASN A 166 17.28 -13.21 3.19
N PHE A 167 16.04 -13.68 3.25
CA PHE A 167 14.95 -12.96 3.90
C PHE A 167 15.28 -12.57 5.36
N ASP A 168 14.92 -11.35 5.75
CA ASP A 168 15.07 -10.79 7.10
C ASP A 168 13.77 -10.11 7.54
N ASN A 169 13.13 -10.65 8.59
CA ASN A 169 11.88 -10.11 9.13
C ASN A 169 12.05 -8.86 10.00
N ASN A 170 13.29 -8.41 10.25
CA ASN A 170 13.59 -7.13 10.91
C ASN A 170 13.71 -5.97 9.90
N ARG A 171 13.35 -6.21 8.64
CA ARG A 171 13.31 -5.26 7.53
C ARG A 171 11.90 -5.19 6.99
N ILE A 172 11.64 -4.31 6.02
CA ILE A 172 10.33 -4.28 5.37
C ILE A 172 10.12 -5.53 4.51
N TYR A 173 8.90 -6.07 4.51
CA TYR A 173 8.56 -7.27 3.74
C TYR A 173 7.08 -7.35 3.37
N VAL A 174 6.80 -8.25 2.43
CA VAL A 174 5.44 -8.58 1.97
C VAL A 174 5.05 -9.98 2.42
N THR A 175 3.76 -10.16 2.74
CA THR A 175 3.12 -11.47 2.99
C THR A 175 2.25 -11.90 1.80
N GLY A 176 1.58 -13.05 1.91
CA GLY A 176 0.65 -13.57 0.91
C GLY A 176 -0.56 -12.67 0.62
N TYR A 177 -1.43 -13.15 -0.29
CA TYR A 177 -2.66 -12.48 -0.72
C TYR A 177 -3.81 -13.46 -1.02
N GLU A 178 -3.82 -14.60 -0.32
CA GLU A 178 -4.81 -15.70 -0.36
C GLU A 178 -4.92 -16.49 -1.67
N GLN A 179 -4.51 -15.94 -2.82
CA GLN A 179 -4.62 -16.61 -4.12
C GLN A 179 -3.37 -17.44 -4.45
N GLN A 180 -2.34 -16.83 -5.04
CA GLN A 180 -1.17 -17.57 -5.55
C GLN A 180 0.00 -17.58 -4.56
N ALA A 181 0.03 -16.63 -3.60
CA ALA A 181 1.10 -16.50 -2.61
C ALA A 181 0.69 -16.99 -1.21
N GLY A 182 -0.35 -17.83 -1.09
CA GLY A 182 -0.87 -18.29 0.21
C GLY A 182 -1.57 -17.18 1.00
N THR A 183 -2.07 -17.51 2.19
CA THR A 183 -2.80 -16.59 3.07
C THR A 183 -1.93 -15.39 3.48
N ALA A 184 -2.52 -14.20 3.56
CA ALA A 184 -1.85 -13.05 4.15
C ALA A 184 -1.67 -13.32 5.66
N ASP A 185 -0.42 -13.48 6.09
CA ASP A 185 -0.01 -13.70 7.48
C ASP A 185 1.44 -13.24 7.63
N CYS A 186 1.66 -12.12 8.32
CA CYS A 186 3.00 -11.57 8.51
C CYS A 186 3.94 -12.49 9.30
N SER A 187 3.41 -13.37 10.15
CA SER A 187 4.20 -14.28 10.99
C SER A 187 4.35 -15.66 10.37
N GLY A 188 3.27 -16.17 9.77
CA GLY A 188 3.19 -17.54 9.23
C GLY A 188 3.51 -17.67 7.74
N ASN A 189 3.44 -16.59 6.98
CA ASN A 189 3.69 -16.60 5.53
C ASN A 189 4.45 -15.37 5.00
N PRO A 190 5.63 -15.02 5.55
CA PRO A 190 6.47 -13.99 4.95
C PRO A 190 7.01 -14.46 3.59
N ILE A 191 6.88 -13.61 2.56
CA ILE A 191 7.24 -13.97 1.18
C ILE A 191 8.61 -13.43 0.79
N ALA A 192 8.82 -12.12 0.91
CA ALA A 192 10.06 -11.47 0.47
C ALA A 192 10.26 -10.11 1.13
N ASN A 193 11.53 -9.70 1.26
CA ASN A 193 11.85 -8.30 1.52
C ASN A 193 11.56 -7.44 0.29
N LEU A 194 11.24 -6.18 0.54
CA LEU A 194 10.91 -5.20 -0.49
C LEU A 194 11.99 -4.14 -0.58
N ALA A 195 12.16 -3.51 -1.75
CA ALA A 195 12.92 -2.28 -1.88
C ALA A 195 12.18 -1.11 -1.22
N PHE A 196 10.89 -0.99 -1.54
CA PHE A 196 9.97 -0.09 -0.86
C PHE A 196 8.53 -0.58 -0.96
N PHE A 197 7.65 -0.03 -0.14
CA PHE A 197 6.22 -0.13 -0.30
C PHE A 197 5.54 1.22 -0.08
N VAL A 198 4.36 1.37 -0.67
CA VAL A 198 3.38 2.40 -0.33
C VAL A 198 2.09 1.68 0.02
N ALA A 199 1.53 1.98 1.18
CA ALA A 199 0.25 1.45 1.63
C ALA A 199 -0.73 2.59 1.81
N TYR A 200 -1.95 2.39 1.33
CA TYR A 200 -3.06 3.31 1.46
C TYR A 200 -4.22 2.61 2.18
N ALA A 201 -4.64 3.17 3.31
CA ALA A 201 -5.63 2.60 4.22
C ALA A 201 -7.09 2.69 3.75
N GLY A 202 -7.34 2.79 2.44
CA GLY A 202 -8.68 3.09 1.91
C GLY A 202 -9.25 4.42 2.41
N THR A 203 -10.55 4.64 2.20
CA THR A 203 -11.29 5.80 2.76
C THR A 203 -12.13 5.44 3.97
N ARG A 204 -12.26 4.15 4.27
CA ARG A 204 -13.09 3.66 5.37
C ARG A 204 -12.19 3.03 6.43
N ASP A 205 -12.83 2.52 7.47
CA ASP A 205 -12.31 1.57 8.45
C ASP A 205 -13.22 0.37 8.19
N ALA A 206 -12.77 -0.55 7.33
CA ALA A 206 -13.67 -1.53 6.74
C ALA A 206 -14.09 -2.58 7.78
N ASP A 207 -13.16 -3.02 8.62
CA ASP A 207 -13.43 -3.96 9.71
C ASP A 207 -14.09 -3.31 10.95
N ARG A 208 -14.17 -1.97 11.00
CA ARG A 208 -14.78 -1.15 12.06
C ARG A 208 -14.11 -1.30 13.41
N ASN A 209 -12.80 -1.53 13.43
CA ASN A 209 -12.02 -1.70 14.65
C ASN A 209 -11.54 -0.35 15.25
N GLY A 210 -11.86 0.78 14.60
CA GLY A 210 -11.45 2.12 14.99
C GLY A 210 -10.09 2.56 14.45
N GLN A 211 -9.54 1.84 13.46
CA GLN A 211 -8.26 2.15 12.81
C GLN A 211 -8.45 2.26 11.30
N PRO A 212 -7.61 3.04 10.61
CA PRO A 212 -7.75 3.19 9.18
C PRO A 212 -7.29 1.96 8.39
N PHE A 213 -6.22 1.28 8.82
CA PHE A 213 -5.69 0.10 8.11
C PHE A 213 -6.33 -1.18 8.62
N ASP A 214 -6.60 -2.10 7.69
CA ASP A 214 -7.30 -3.36 7.95
C ASP A 214 -6.35 -4.58 7.90
N GLY A 215 -6.78 -5.70 8.49
CA GLY A 215 -6.09 -6.99 8.37
C GLY A 215 -4.60 -6.96 8.78
N GLU A 216 -3.74 -7.56 7.96
CA GLU A 216 -2.28 -7.63 8.19
C GLU A 216 -1.59 -6.27 8.15
N ASN A 217 -2.21 -5.27 7.51
CA ASN A 217 -1.68 -3.90 7.46
C ASN A 217 -2.02 -3.08 8.72
N SER A 218 -2.83 -3.60 9.64
CA SER A 218 -3.28 -2.87 10.85
C SER A 218 -2.14 -2.34 11.75
N SER A 219 -0.92 -2.86 11.57
CA SER A 219 0.31 -2.39 12.25
C SER A 219 0.97 -1.17 11.60
N LEU A 220 0.60 -0.80 10.37
CA LEU A 220 1.15 0.31 9.58
C LEU A 220 0.66 1.69 10.05
N ARG A 221 0.01 1.80 11.20
CA ARG A 221 -0.62 3.06 11.66
C ARG A 221 0.37 4.23 11.59
N TRP A 222 -0.09 5.38 11.17
CA TRP A 222 0.71 6.59 11.16
C TRP A 222 -0.04 7.70 11.91
N PRO A 223 0.59 8.42 12.86
CA PRO A 223 2.03 8.49 13.15
C PRO A 223 2.58 7.52 14.21
N SER A 224 1.79 6.58 14.72
CA SER A 224 2.13 5.80 15.94
C SER A 224 2.50 4.33 15.73
N GLY A 225 2.36 3.81 14.52
CA GLY A 225 2.70 2.44 14.16
C GLY A 225 4.14 2.27 13.71
N SER A 226 4.59 1.02 13.72
CA SER A 226 5.95 0.62 13.34
C SER A 226 5.94 -0.67 12.54
N GLY A 227 4.81 -0.99 11.90
CA GLY A 227 4.67 -2.16 11.04
C GLY A 227 5.68 -2.15 9.90
N LEU A 228 6.34 -3.29 9.70
CA LEU A 228 7.27 -3.51 8.58
C LEU A 228 6.71 -4.49 7.55
N CYS A 229 5.61 -5.17 7.89
CA CYS A 229 4.94 -6.11 7.02
C CYS A 229 3.78 -5.42 6.30
N VAL A 230 3.64 -5.74 5.02
CA VAL A 230 2.46 -5.38 4.23
C VAL A 230 1.86 -6.64 3.61
N SER A 231 0.55 -6.64 3.47
CA SER A 231 -0.17 -7.61 2.64
C SER A 231 0.22 -7.51 1.17
N GLY A 232 0.04 -8.59 0.41
CA GLY A 232 0.38 -8.59 -1.02
C GLY A 232 -0.45 -7.57 -1.81
N PRO A 233 0.10 -7.00 -2.91
CA PRO A 233 -0.57 -5.95 -3.70
C PRO A 233 -1.86 -6.42 -4.39
N LEU A 234 -2.07 -7.73 -4.49
CA LEU A 234 -3.26 -8.36 -5.07
C LEU A 234 -4.25 -8.86 -4.01
N THR A 235 -4.12 -8.41 -2.77
CA THR A 235 -5.05 -8.76 -1.70
C THR A 235 -6.45 -8.28 -2.05
N ALA A 236 -7.41 -9.20 -2.01
CA ALA A 236 -8.77 -8.93 -2.44
C ALA A 236 -9.45 -7.93 -1.51
N GLN A 237 -10.02 -6.88 -2.11
CA GLN A 237 -10.83 -5.90 -1.41
C GLN A 237 -12.19 -6.51 -1.02
N GLY A 238 -12.73 -6.11 0.13
CA GLY A 238 -13.96 -6.68 0.65
C GLY A 238 -14.65 -5.78 1.67
N GLU A 239 -15.63 -6.35 2.37
CA GLU A 239 -16.37 -5.62 3.42
C GLU A 239 -15.52 -5.35 4.66
N GLN A 240 -14.43 -6.10 4.85
CA GLN A 240 -13.56 -6.03 6.03
C GLN A 240 -12.12 -5.62 5.69
N TYR A 241 -11.87 -5.23 4.43
CA TYR A 241 -10.54 -4.86 3.97
C TYR A 241 -10.65 -3.94 2.76
N ASP A 242 -10.20 -2.69 2.88
CA ASP A 242 -10.11 -1.77 1.74
C ASP A 242 -8.75 -1.08 1.53
N ASP A 243 -7.70 -1.67 2.09
CA ASP A 243 -6.34 -1.19 1.91
C ASP A 243 -5.77 -1.52 0.53
N ALA A 244 -5.03 -0.59 -0.06
CA ALA A 244 -4.25 -0.82 -1.27
C ALA A 244 -2.75 -0.79 -0.95
N VAL A 245 -1.98 -1.72 -1.51
CA VAL A 245 -0.53 -1.80 -1.32
C VAL A 245 0.16 -1.82 -2.68
N ILE A 246 1.13 -0.94 -2.86
CA ILE A 246 2.17 -1.07 -3.89
C ILE A 246 3.41 -1.61 -3.17
N ALA A 247 3.86 -2.80 -3.56
CA ALA A 247 5.04 -3.45 -2.98
C ALA A 247 6.04 -3.71 -4.11
N VAL A 248 7.20 -3.05 -4.04
CA VAL A 248 8.22 -3.10 -5.10
C VAL A 248 9.43 -3.89 -4.60
N GLY A 249 9.74 -4.98 -5.29
CA GLY A 249 10.90 -5.83 -4.98
C GLY A 249 12.23 -5.25 -5.47
N PHE A 250 13.35 -5.79 -5.00
CA PHE A 250 14.68 -5.35 -5.43
C PHE A 250 14.91 -5.52 -6.94
N ALA A 251 14.53 -6.68 -7.48
CA ALA A 251 14.68 -6.98 -8.91
C ALA A 251 13.77 -6.12 -9.80
N GLU A 252 12.58 -5.76 -9.30
CA GLU A 252 11.64 -4.89 -10.01
C GLU A 252 12.19 -3.47 -10.13
N LEU A 253 12.63 -2.88 -9.02
CA LEU A 253 13.24 -1.55 -9.04
C LEU A 253 14.53 -1.54 -9.86
N LEU A 254 15.36 -2.59 -9.77
CA LEU A 254 16.55 -2.73 -10.61
C LEU A 254 16.19 -2.74 -12.10
N GLY A 255 15.15 -3.49 -12.47
CA GLY A 255 14.64 -3.55 -13.84
C GLY A 255 14.11 -2.21 -14.34
N TYR A 256 13.44 -1.44 -13.48
CA TYR A 256 13.02 -0.08 -13.80
C TYR A 256 14.22 0.84 -14.06
N LEU A 257 15.19 0.84 -13.15
CA LEU A 257 16.35 1.72 -13.22
C LEU A 257 17.36 1.35 -14.31
N SER A 258 17.22 0.20 -14.98
CA SER A 258 18.16 -0.26 -16.03
C SER A 258 17.69 0.02 -17.46
N GLN A 259 16.59 0.74 -17.64
CA GLN A 259 16.00 1.08 -18.94
C GLN A 259 16.69 2.24 -19.64
#